data_AF-A0A7C3NVT3-F1
#
_entry.id   AF-A0A7C3NVT3-F1
#
_cell.length_a   1.000
_cell.length_b   1.000
_cell.length_c   1.000
_cell.angle_alpha   90.00
_cell.angle_beta   90.00
_cell.angle_gamma   90.00
#
_symmetry.space_group_name_H-M   'P 1'
#
loop_
_entity.id
_entity.type
_entity.pdbx_description
1 polymer ?
#
loop_
_entity_poly.entity_id
_entity_poly.type
_entity_poly.pdbx_seq_one_letter_code
_entity_poly.pdbx_strand_id
1 'polypeptide(L)'
;MPKAEPKLPSELPISQPRHVGKDSPRMEDSLLLTGKVEYGNDIRSPGMLHAAILRSPHAHARIKSIDTSRAEKLPGVAAVLTGKEVKEWSRPVFGVPEGWTGYALAVEKTHWVGEPVAVIAASDRYIAEDALESIQVEYEPLEPVMDPLTAGSASAPVVLEAKNSNIAYDRRFVFGDIEGAFASADLIIRETFRWHRSSGNPIETCVCIADWNPFNGILTLRGGHRSPHLILPALVISLGISSQQVRIIQSPLGGSFGVKTFARYVVLIALMAKKLGGRPVKWTEDRIEHLIGNSSHAWDRHYDCELALRKDGT
;
A
#
# COMPACT_ATOMS: atom_id res chain seq x y z
N MET A 1 -25.76 -40.34 15.94
CA MET A 1 -26.56 -39.30 16.61
C MET A 1 -26.72 -38.13 15.67
N PRO A 2 -27.94 -37.63 15.42
CA PRO A 2 -28.10 -36.42 14.62
C PRO A 2 -27.36 -35.27 15.31
N LYS A 3 -26.54 -34.52 14.54
CA LYS A 3 -25.90 -33.30 15.06
C LYS A 3 -27.02 -32.35 15.47
N ALA A 4 -27.05 -31.98 16.74
CA ALA A 4 -27.98 -30.94 17.21
C ALA A 4 -27.76 -29.68 16.38
N GLU A 5 -28.85 -29.09 15.88
CA GLU A 5 -28.78 -27.80 15.20
C GLU A 5 -28.25 -26.74 16.19
N PRO A 6 -27.33 -25.86 15.75
CA PRO A 6 -26.83 -24.79 16.60
C PRO A 6 -27.97 -23.84 16.95
N LYS A 7 -28.19 -23.61 18.25
CA LYS A 7 -29.19 -22.67 18.76
C LYS A 7 -28.90 -21.25 18.28
N LEU A 8 -29.96 -20.51 17.96
CA LEU A 8 -29.86 -19.07 17.71
C LEU A 8 -29.48 -18.33 19.01
N PRO A 9 -28.82 -17.14 18.94
CA PRO A 9 -28.50 -16.36 20.13
C PRO A 9 -29.71 -16.03 21.03
N SER A 10 -30.91 -15.96 20.45
CA SER A 10 -32.19 -15.78 21.14
C SER A 10 -32.69 -17.01 21.89
N GLU A 11 -32.15 -18.19 21.60
CA GLU A 11 -32.52 -19.49 22.17
C GLU A 11 -31.49 -19.98 23.21
N LEU A 12 -30.41 -19.23 23.39
CA LEU A 12 -29.46 -19.43 24.46
C LEU A 12 -30.11 -18.99 25.78
N PRO A 13 -29.85 -19.68 26.91
CA PRO A 13 -30.44 -19.38 28.21
C PRO A 13 -29.77 -18.16 28.88
N ILE A 14 -29.58 -17.09 28.11
CA ILE A 14 -29.09 -15.80 28.58
C ILE A 14 -30.26 -14.82 28.50
N SER A 15 -30.71 -14.33 29.67
CA SER A 15 -31.43 -13.06 29.71
C SER A 15 -30.54 -12.02 29.04
N GLN A 16 -31.12 -11.20 28.15
CA GLN A 16 -30.45 -10.30 27.18
C GLN A 16 -28.97 -9.99 27.45
N PRO A 17 -28.07 -10.11 26.44
CA PRO A 17 -26.64 -9.90 26.63
C PRO A 17 -26.36 -8.55 27.30
N ARG A 18 -25.54 -8.58 28.37
CA ARG A 18 -25.28 -7.40 29.20
C ARG A 18 -24.74 -6.21 28.41
N HIS A 19 -23.91 -6.47 27.40
CA HIS A 19 -23.22 -5.45 26.60
C HIS A 19 -23.43 -5.57 25.07
N VAL A 20 -23.71 -6.76 24.53
CA VAL A 20 -23.85 -6.95 23.07
C VAL A 20 -25.13 -6.29 22.57
N GLY A 21 -25.02 -5.47 21.53
CA GLY A 21 -26.15 -4.75 20.92
C GLY A 21 -26.61 -3.51 21.69
N LYS A 22 -25.92 -3.12 22.77
CA LYS A 22 -26.21 -1.90 23.53
C LYS A 22 -25.25 -0.79 23.15
N ASP A 23 -25.74 0.44 23.20
CA ASP A 23 -24.88 1.63 23.13
C ASP A 23 -24.00 1.67 24.38
N SER A 24 -22.70 1.90 24.20
CA SER A 24 -21.71 1.91 25.26
C SER A 24 -20.57 2.83 24.84
N PRO A 25 -20.13 3.76 25.71
CA PRO A 25 -18.99 4.62 25.42
C PRO A 25 -17.75 3.79 25.08
N ARG A 26 -16.96 4.27 24.12
CA ARG A 26 -15.73 3.58 23.74
C ARG A 26 -14.66 3.85 24.77
N MET A 27 -13.81 2.86 25.01
CA MET A 27 -12.69 2.98 25.97
C MET A 27 -11.74 4.13 25.58
N GLU A 28 -11.64 4.42 24.29
CA GLU A 28 -10.73 5.40 23.72
C GLU A 28 -11.29 6.84 23.75
N ASP A 29 -12.59 7.03 24.01
CA ASP A 29 -13.28 8.32 23.86
C ASP A 29 -12.63 9.42 24.70
N SER A 30 -12.27 9.12 25.96
CA SER A 30 -11.69 10.12 26.86
C SER A 30 -10.39 10.72 26.32
N LEU A 31 -9.52 9.89 25.71
CA LEU A 31 -8.27 10.37 25.13
C LEU A 31 -8.52 11.08 23.80
N LEU A 32 -9.41 10.56 22.95
CA LEU A 32 -9.74 11.12 21.63
C LEU A 32 -10.36 12.51 21.75
N LEU A 33 -11.35 12.67 22.64
CA LEU A 33 -12.09 13.91 22.83
C LEU A 33 -11.26 15.02 23.50
N THR A 34 -10.20 14.65 24.21
CA THR A 34 -9.31 15.61 24.90
C THR A 34 -8.03 15.92 24.14
N GLY A 35 -7.84 15.35 22.94
CA GLY A 35 -6.61 15.53 22.14
C GLY A 35 -5.36 14.93 22.80
N LYS A 36 -5.54 13.96 23.70
CA LYS A 36 -4.43 13.30 24.42
C LYS A 36 -3.95 12.01 23.77
N VAL A 37 -4.60 11.58 22.69
CA VAL A 37 -4.13 10.48 21.86
C VAL A 37 -2.90 10.93 21.08
N GLU A 38 -1.79 10.22 21.26
CA GLU A 38 -0.60 10.38 20.44
C GLU A 38 -0.76 9.54 19.15
N TYR A 39 -0.95 10.21 18.01
CA TYR A 39 -0.97 9.57 16.69
C TYR A 39 0.46 9.38 16.17
N GLY A 40 0.61 8.64 15.07
CA GLY A 40 1.93 8.34 14.52
C GLY A 40 2.77 9.59 14.23
N ASN A 41 2.14 10.69 13.79
CA ASN A 41 2.85 11.94 13.49
C ASN A 41 3.27 12.72 14.75
N ASP A 42 2.69 12.44 15.91
CA ASP A 42 2.99 13.12 17.18
C ASP A 42 4.27 12.57 17.82
N ILE A 43 4.60 11.31 17.52
CA ILE A 43 5.81 10.63 18.02
C ILE A 43 7.07 11.43 17.65
N ARG A 44 7.94 11.60 18.65
CA ARG A 44 9.29 12.17 18.50
C ARG A 44 10.32 11.20 19.07
N SER A 45 11.52 11.22 18.52
CA SER A 45 12.66 10.46 19.05
C SER A 45 13.93 11.30 18.93
N PRO A 46 14.87 11.23 19.90
CA PRO A 46 16.13 11.95 19.81
C PRO A 46 16.89 11.61 18.53
N GLY A 47 17.39 12.64 17.83
CA GLY A 47 18.16 12.47 16.60
C GLY A 47 17.37 11.97 15.39
N MET A 48 16.04 11.87 15.49
CA MET A 48 15.14 11.44 14.42
C MET A 48 15.25 12.37 13.22
N LEU A 49 15.38 11.76 12.04
CA LEU A 49 15.38 12.44 10.74
C LEU A 49 14.00 12.37 10.10
N HIS A 50 13.73 13.32 9.21
CA HIS A 50 12.51 13.43 8.45
C HIS A 50 12.77 13.03 7.00
N ALA A 51 11.92 12.16 6.47
CA ALA A 51 12.02 11.68 5.11
C ALA A 51 11.01 12.33 4.19
N ALA A 52 11.46 12.64 2.97
CA ALA A 52 10.64 13.10 1.85
C ALA A 52 10.91 12.21 0.63
N ILE A 53 9.91 12.01 -0.22
CA ILE A 53 9.96 11.06 -1.33
C ILE A 53 9.83 11.82 -2.65
N LEU A 54 10.84 11.71 -3.52
CA LEU A 54 10.73 12.18 -4.90
C LEU A 54 9.86 11.19 -5.67
N ARG A 55 8.87 11.69 -6.41
CA ARG A 55 7.88 10.89 -7.12
C ARG A 55 7.98 11.11 -8.62
N SER A 56 7.74 10.05 -9.39
CA SER A 56 7.70 10.13 -10.85
C SER A 56 6.55 11.03 -11.31
N PRO A 57 6.81 12.01 -12.20
CA PRO A 57 5.76 12.76 -12.88
C PRO A 57 5.19 11.99 -14.09
N HIS A 58 5.77 10.84 -14.45
CA HIS A 58 5.42 10.10 -15.66
C HIS A 58 4.59 8.85 -15.36
N ALA A 59 3.59 8.58 -16.20
CA ALA A 59 2.79 7.37 -16.12
C ALA A 59 3.55 6.12 -16.55
N HIS A 60 4.53 6.26 -17.46
CA HIS A 60 5.42 5.19 -17.89
C HIS A 60 6.69 5.83 -18.47
N ALA A 61 7.86 5.54 -17.91
CA ALA A 61 9.13 6.10 -18.39
C ALA A 61 10.34 5.30 -17.91
N ARG A 62 11.37 5.15 -18.75
CA ARG A 62 12.68 4.67 -18.31
C ARG A 62 13.42 5.79 -17.59
N ILE A 63 14.15 5.43 -16.53
CA ILE A 63 15.06 6.34 -15.82
C ILE A 63 16.44 6.18 -16.49
N LYS A 64 16.87 7.20 -17.23
CA LYS A 64 18.17 7.20 -17.93
C LYS A 64 19.30 7.49 -16.96
N SER A 65 19.09 8.47 -16.09
CA SER A 65 20.05 8.89 -15.09
C SER A 65 19.34 9.54 -13.90
N ILE A 66 19.99 9.49 -12.73
CA ILE A 66 19.58 10.21 -11.53
C ILE A 66 20.83 10.80 -10.88
N ASP A 67 20.84 12.12 -10.68
CA ASP A 67 21.91 12.86 -9.98
C ASP A 67 21.37 13.44 -8.68
N THR A 68 21.91 12.94 -7.57
CA THR A 68 21.58 13.35 -6.19
C THR A 68 22.65 14.25 -5.58
N SER A 69 23.74 14.53 -6.30
CA SER A 69 24.95 15.14 -5.75
C SER A 69 24.75 16.54 -5.18
N ARG A 70 23.78 17.30 -5.69
CA ARG A 70 23.39 18.60 -5.15
C ARG A 70 22.59 18.45 -3.86
N ALA A 71 21.60 17.55 -3.83
CA ALA A 71 20.78 17.28 -2.66
C ALA A 71 21.64 16.79 -1.47
N GLU A 72 22.59 15.89 -1.72
CA GLU A 72 23.50 15.35 -0.69
C GLU A 72 24.41 16.41 -0.05
N LYS A 73 24.66 17.54 -0.73
CA LYS A 73 25.49 18.63 -0.22
C LYS A 73 24.71 19.68 0.55
N LEU A 74 23.37 19.60 0.56
CA LEU A 74 22.56 20.59 1.26
C LEU A 74 22.71 20.45 2.79
N PRO A 75 22.90 21.56 3.52
CA PRO A 75 22.95 21.53 4.98
C PRO A 75 21.70 20.89 5.57
N GLY A 76 21.89 19.95 6.48
CA GLY A 76 20.80 19.22 7.15
C GLY A 76 20.35 17.93 6.44
N VAL A 77 20.72 17.72 5.18
CA VAL A 77 20.52 16.43 4.50
C VAL A 77 21.53 15.43 5.04
N ALA A 78 21.04 14.26 5.48
CA ALA A 78 21.86 13.21 6.05
C ALA A 78 22.13 12.06 5.07
N ALA A 79 21.16 11.75 4.20
CA ALA A 79 21.31 10.72 3.19
C ALA A 79 20.26 10.85 2.08
N VAL A 80 20.60 10.33 0.90
CA VAL A 80 19.68 10.06 -0.19
C VAL A 80 19.70 8.56 -0.50
N LEU A 81 18.53 7.99 -0.79
CA LEU A 81 18.34 6.60 -1.18
C LEU A 81 17.75 6.57 -2.58
N THR A 82 18.37 5.83 -3.51
CA THR A 82 17.91 5.71 -4.90
C THR A 82 17.58 4.26 -5.24
N GLY A 83 17.08 4.04 -6.47
CA GLY A 83 16.82 2.71 -7.00
C GLY A 83 18.06 1.81 -7.02
N LYS A 84 19.28 2.37 -7.09
CA LYS A 84 20.53 1.61 -7.05
C LYS A 84 20.67 0.87 -5.72
N GLU A 85 20.61 1.59 -4.61
CA GLU A 85 20.73 0.97 -3.28
C GLU A 85 19.53 0.07 -2.95
N VAL A 86 18.32 0.45 -3.38
CA VAL A 86 17.13 -0.40 -3.18
C VAL A 86 17.29 -1.74 -3.91
N LYS A 87 17.81 -1.74 -5.14
CA LYS A 87 18.08 -2.97 -5.90
C LYS A 87 19.14 -3.84 -5.23
N GLU A 88 20.17 -3.22 -4.65
CA GLU A 88 21.30 -3.90 -4.02
C GLU A 88 20.95 -4.48 -2.63
N TRP A 89 20.20 -3.73 -1.83
CA TRP A 89 19.98 -4.03 -0.41
C TRP A 89 18.63 -4.65 -0.09
N SER A 90 17.77 -4.81 -1.09
CA SER A 90 16.43 -5.37 -0.91
C SER A 90 16.00 -6.28 -2.04
N ARG A 91 14.83 -6.90 -1.85
CA ARG A 91 14.12 -7.69 -2.85
C ARG A 91 12.79 -6.99 -3.17
N PRO A 92 12.18 -7.29 -4.34
CA PRO A 92 10.83 -6.83 -4.66
C PRO A 92 9.86 -7.03 -3.50
N VAL A 93 8.95 -6.07 -3.32
CA VAL A 93 7.97 -6.11 -2.22
C VAL A 93 7.03 -7.27 -2.46
N PHE A 94 6.71 -8.01 -1.40
CA PHE A 94 5.72 -9.10 -1.50
C PHE A 94 4.39 -8.59 -2.05
N GLY A 95 3.81 -9.33 -2.99
CA GLY A 95 2.53 -9.04 -3.58
C GLY A 95 1.82 -10.31 -4.03
N VAL A 96 0.52 -10.17 -4.29
CA VAL A 96 -0.34 -11.25 -4.76
C VAL A 96 -0.98 -10.81 -6.09
N PRO A 97 -0.78 -11.53 -7.21
CA PRO A 97 0.00 -12.77 -7.33
C PRO A 97 1.52 -12.56 -7.17
N GLU A 98 2.23 -13.63 -6.78
CA GLU A 98 3.68 -13.56 -6.52
C GLU A 98 4.46 -13.12 -7.78
N GLY A 99 5.44 -12.24 -7.58
CA GLY A 99 6.31 -11.75 -8.64
C GLY A 99 5.70 -10.70 -9.56
N TRP A 100 4.46 -10.26 -9.33
CA TRP A 100 3.81 -9.15 -10.07
C TRP A 100 4.05 -7.78 -9.46
N THR A 101 4.83 -7.72 -8.39
CA THR A 101 5.25 -6.51 -7.69
C THR A 101 6.73 -6.23 -7.95
N GLY A 102 7.06 -4.94 -8.03
CA GLY A 102 8.44 -4.46 -8.14
C GLY A 102 9.09 -4.17 -6.78
N TYR A 103 10.23 -3.49 -6.85
CA TYR A 103 10.90 -2.91 -5.68
C TYR A 103 10.03 -1.83 -5.00
N ALA A 104 10.42 -1.44 -3.79
CA ALA A 104 9.71 -0.43 -3.03
C ALA A 104 9.82 0.99 -3.65
N LEU A 105 10.78 1.18 -4.56
CA LEU A 105 11.08 2.39 -5.32
C LEU A 105 11.42 1.97 -6.76
N ALA A 106 11.15 2.84 -7.72
CA ALA A 106 11.42 2.61 -9.14
C ALA A 106 12.87 2.23 -9.40
N VAL A 107 13.08 1.09 -10.07
CA VAL A 107 14.39 0.63 -10.51
C VAL A 107 14.36 0.58 -12.02
N GLU A 108 15.20 1.39 -12.67
CA GLU A 108 15.35 1.53 -14.14
C GLU A 108 14.12 2.07 -14.88
N LYS A 109 12.90 1.90 -14.35
CA LYS A 109 11.65 2.29 -14.99
C LYS A 109 10.59 2.66 -13.96
N THR A 110 9.75 3.60 -14.34
CA THR A 110 8.54 4.01 -13.62
C THR A 110 7.30 3.52 -14.37
N HIS A 111 6.26 3.12 -13.65
CA HIS A 111 5.08 2.42 -14.14
C HIS A 111 3.76 3.14 -13.80
N TRP A 112 3.80 4.19 -12.98
CA TRP A 112 2.67 5.09 -12.74
C TRP A 112 3.15 6.46 -12.23
N VAL A 113 2.32 7.48 -12.44
CA VAL A 113 2.52 8.81 -11.85
C VAL A 113 2.45 8.69 -10.33
N GLY A 114 3.47 9.16 -9.62
CA GLY A 114 3.54 9.05 -8.17
C GLY A 114 4.45 7.94 -7.64
N GLU A 115 4.97 7.07 -8.52
CA GLU A 115 5.92 6.02 -8.11
C GLU A 115 7.15 6.65 -7.45
N PRO A 116 7.60 6.15 -6.28
CA PRO A 116 8.81 6.66 -5.62
C PRO A 116 10.05 6.48 -6.51
N VAL A 117 10.91 7.49 -6.57
CA VAL A 117 12.14 7.51 -7.39
C VAL A 117 13.39 7.77 -6.54
N ALA A 118 13.26 8.55 -5.47
CA ALA A 118 14.31 8.77 -4.48
C ALA A 118 13.68 9.04 -3.11
N VAL A 119 14.44 8.82 -2.04
CA VAL A 119 14.07 9.22 -0.68
C VAL A 119 15.19 10.05 -0.10
N ILE A 120 14.86 11.21 0.45
CA ILE A 120 15.78 12.05 1.23
C ILE A 120 15.49 11.82 2.70
N ALA A 121 16.53 11.82 3.54
CA ALA A 121 16.39 11.98 4.99
C ALA A 121 17.20 13.21 5.45
N ALA A 122 16.53 14.13 6.13
CA ALA A 122 17.13 15.37 6.63
C ALA A 122 16.75 15.66 8.09
N SER A 123 17.45 16.58 8.74
CA SER A 123 17.23 16.96 10.15
C SER A 123 15.86 17.59 10.40
N ASP A 124 15.22 18.07 9.35
CA ASP A 124 13.95 18.75 9.38
C ASP A 124 13.13 18.40 8.13
N ARG A 125 11.80 18.45 8.23
CA ARG A 125 10.90 18.09 7.13
C ARG A 125 10.99 19.07 5.96
N TYR A 126 11.09 20.36 6.23
CA TYR A 126 11.17 21.39 5.18
C TYR A 126 12.46 21.21 4.37
N ILE A 127 13.59 20.96 5.04
CA ILE A 127 14.86 20.66 4.37
C ILE A 127 14.74 19.41 3.49
N ALA A 128 14.06 18.36 3.97
CA ALA A 128 13.89 17.14 3.19
C ALA A 128 13.07 17.39 1.91
N GLU A 129 12.00 18.20 1.99
CA GLU A 129 11.14 18.56 0.86
C GLU A 129 11.88 19.48 -0.12
N ASP A 130 12.53 20.55 0.34
CA ASP A 130 13.32 21.47 -0.50
C ASP A 130 14.45 20.74 -1.23
N ALA A 131 15.08 19.77 -0.57
CA ALA A 131 16.17 19.00 -1.15
C ALA A 131 15.72 18.11 -2.33
N LEU A 132 14.43 17.78 -2.44
CA LEU A 132 13.90 17.03 -3.59
C LEU A 132 14.10 17.81 -4.89
N GLU A 133 13.97 19.14 -4.86
CA GLU A 133 14.15 20.01 -6.03
C GLU A 133 15.60 20.03 -6.55
N SER A 134 16.55 19.57 -5.74
CA SER A 134 17.96 19.47 -6.11
C SER A 134 18.33 18.14 -6.75
N ILE A 135 17.40 17.17 -6.82
CA ILE A 135 17.61 15.91 -7.52
C ILE A 135 17.24 16.09 -9.00
N GLN A 136 18.15 15.73 -9.90
CA GLN A 136 17.88 15.71 -11.34
C GLN A 136 17.65 14.28 -11.79
N VAL A 137 16.53 14.05 -12.48
CA VAL A 137 16.21 12.75 -13.06
C VAL A 137 15.94 12.94 -14.54
N GLU A 138 16.66 12.19 -15.37
CA GLU A 138 16.44 12.14 -16.80
C GLU A 138 15.54 10.95 -17.14
N TYR A 139 14.39 11.25 -17.75
CA TYR A 139 13.42 10.25 -18.15
C TYR A 139 13.38 10.11 -19.67
N GLU A 140 13.17 8.89 -20.12
CA GLU A 140 12.71 8.58 -21.48
C GLU A 140 11.25 8.11 -21.36
N PRO A 141 10.26 8.98 -21.66
CA PRO A 141 8.86 8.62 -21.60
C PRO A 141 8.54 7.45 -22.53
N LEU A 142 7.70 6.55 -22.04
CA LEU A 142 7.18 5.41 -22.80
C LEU A 142 5.66 5.57 -22.93
N GLU A 143 5.08 4.88 -23.91
CA GLU A 143 3.63 4.90 -24.11
C GLU A 143 2.92 4.33 -22.87
N PRO A 144 2.05 5.10 -22.19
CA PRO A 144 1.31 4.63 -21.03
C PRO A 144 0.08 3.83 -21.45
N VAL A 145 -0.26 2.81 -20.66
CA VAL A 145 -1.49 2.02 -20.87
C VAL A 145 -2.43 2.29 -19.70
N MET A 146 -3.50 3.03 -19.95
CA MET A 146 -4.39 3.55 -18.88
C MET A 146 -5.73 2.83 -18.80
N ASP A 147 -6.15 2.14 -19.87
CA ASP A 147 -7.42 1.43 -19.93
C ASP A 147 -7.18 -0.08 -19.75
N PRO A 148 -7.82 -0.74 -18.76
CA PRO A 148 -7.54 -2.14 -18.45
C PRO A 148 -7.98 -3.11 -19.54
N LEU A 149 -8.99 -2.77 -20.36
CA LEU A 149 -9.45 -3.62 -21.46
C LEU A 149 -8.45 -3.61 -22.60
N THR A 150 -7.96 -2.43 -22.98
CA THR A 150 -6.90 -2.31 -23.98
C THR A 150 -5.59 -2.92 -23.49
N ALA A 151 -5.27 -2.80 -22.19
CA ALA A 151 -4.05 -3.34 -21.61
C ALA A 151 -3.89 -4.85 -21.78
N GLY A 152 -5.00 -5.60 -21.75
CA GLY A 152 -5.00 -7.06 -21.96
C GLY A 152 -4.85 -7.49 -23.42
N SER A 153 -4.90 -6.56 -24.38
CA SER A 153 -4.79 -6.89 -25.81
C SER A 153 -3.37 -7.24 -26.23
N ALA A 154 -3.23 -8.06 -27.28
CA ALA A 154 -1.93 -8.47 -27.80
C ALA A 154 -1.08 -7.33 -28.38
N SER A 155 -1.70 -6.19 -28.73
CA SER A 155 -1.02 -5.02 -29.28
C SER A 155 -0.62 -4.00 -28.22
N ALA A 156 -1.02 -4.18 -26.95
CA ALA A 156 -0.70 -3.25 -25.90
C ALA A 156 0.80 -3.32 -25.54
N PRO A 157 1.45 -2.17 -25.27
CA PRO A 157 2.76 -2.16 -24.65
C PRO A 157 2.74 -2.96 -23.34
N VAL A 158 3.69 -3.89 -23.18
CA VAL A 158 3.83 -4.67 -21.94
C VAL A 158 4.50 -3.80 -20.88
N VAL A 159 3.81 -3.57 -19.78
CA VAL A 159 4.30 -2.71 -18.68
C VAL A 159 5.44 -3.40 -17.94
N LEU A 160 5.28 -4.68 -17.61
CA LEU A 160 6.31 -5.50 -16.96
C LEU A 160 6.92 -6.46 -17.97
N GLU A 161 8.03 -6.05 -18.61
CA GLU A 161 8.70 -6.79 -19.69
C GLU A 161 9.01 -8.25 -19.29
N ALA A 162 9.43 -8.48 -18.04
CA ALA A 162 9.70 -9.82 -17.52
C ALA A 162 8.48 -10.77 -17.45
N LYS A 163 7.25 -10.25 -17.65
CA LYS A 163 6.01 -11.02 -17.64
C LYS A 163 5.49 -11.36 -19.03
N ASN A 164 5.95 -10.66 -20.07
CA ASN A 164 5.42 -10.78 -21.44
C ASN A 164 3.88 -10.68 -21.53
N SER A 165 3.23 -10.06 -20.53
CA SER A 165 1.78 -9.93 -20.43
C SER A 165 1.41 -8.87 -19.42
N ASN A 166 0.29 -8.17 -19.66
CA ASN A 166 -0.35 -7.27 -18.70
C ASN A 166 -1.46 -7.96 -17.88
N ILE A 167 -1.74 -9.24 -18.14
CA ILE A 167 -2.76 -10.02 -17.42
C ILE A 167 -2.11 -10.68 -16.20
N ALA A 168 -2.30 -10.08 -15.03
CA ALA A 168 -1.74 -10.58 -13.77
C ALA A 168 -2.38 -11.89 -13.31
N TYR A 169 -3.66 -12.06 -13.60
CA TYR A 169 -4.47 -13.15 -13.06
C TYR A 169 -5.67 -13.43 -13.96
N ASP A 170 -5.87 -14.70 -14.31
CA ASP A 170 -7.04 -15.18 -15.06
C ASP A 170 -7.59 -16.46 -14.41
N ARG A 171 -8.89 -16.48 -14.15
CA ARG A 171 -9.59 -17.57 -13.46
C ARG A 171 -11.02 -17.68 -13.98
N ARG A 172 -11.43 -18.92 -14.24
CA ARG A 172 -12.81 -19.30 -14.50
C ARG A 172 -13.38 -20.13 -13.36
N PHE A 173 -14.54 -19.73 -12.86
CA PHE A 173 -15.30 -20.49 -11.88
C PHE A 173 -16.64 -20.93 -12.51
N VAL A 174 -17.00 -22.20 -12.37
CA VAL A 174 -18.24 -22.77 -12.93
C VAL A 174 -18.96 -23.52 -11.82
N PHE A 175 -20.24 -23.22 -11.65
CA PHE A 175 -21.10 -23.85 -10.64
C PHE A 175 -22.43 -24.23 -11.30
N GLY A 176 -22.74 -25.52 -11.34
CA GLY A 176 -23.98 -26.04 -11.93
C GLY A 176 -23.98 -26.06 -13.47
N ASP A 177 -25.17 -26.25 -14.03
CA ASP A 177 -25.42 -26.29 -15.48
C ASP A 177 -25.87 -24.91 -15.98
N ILE A 178 -24.89 -24.11 -16.40
CA ILE A 178 -25.13 -22.75 -16.90
C ILE A 178 -25.86 -22.79 -18.25
N GLU A 179 -25.43 -23.67 -19.18
CA GLU A 179 -26.00 -23.73 -20.53
C GLU A 179 -27.48 -24.13 -20.47
N GLY A 180 -27.82 -25.14 -19.67
CA GLY A 180 -29.22 -25.55 -19.45
C GLY A 180 -30.07 -24.47 -18.79
N ALA A 181 -29.50 -23.72 -17.82
CA ALA A 181 -30.21 -22.60 -17.18
C ALA A 181 -30.56 -21.50 -18.18
N PHE A 182 -29.63 -21.13 -19.08
CA PHE A 182 -29.88 -20.11 -20.10
C PHE A 182 -30.79 -20.61 -21.22
N ALA A 183 -30.69 -21.88 -21.62
CA ALA A 183 -31.54 -22.45 -22.67
C ALA A 183 -33.02 -22.57 -22.24
N SER A 184 -33.26 -22.76 -20.94
CA SER A 184 -34.61 -22.90 -20.37
C SER A 184 -35.16 -21.60 -19.76
N ALA A 185 -34.44 -20.49 -19.90
CA ALA A 185 -34.84 -19.20 -19.35
C ALA A 185 -36.07 -18.62 -20.08
N ASP A 186 -37.00 -18.04 -19.33
CA ASP A 186 -38.11 -17.27 -19.89
C ASP A 186 -37.66 -15.84 -20.26
N LEU A 187 -36.65 -15.31 -19.55
CA LEU A 187 -36.08 -13.98 -19.77
C LEU A 187 -34.56 -14.04 -19.56
N ILE A 188 -33.81 -13.38 -20.45
CA ILE A 188 -32.37 -13.17 -20.29
C ILE A 188 -32.10 -11.68 -20.28
N ILE A 189 -31.44 -11.21 -19.22
CA ILE A 189 -31.00 -9.82 -19.07
C ILE A 189 -29.48 -9.78 -19.30
N ARG A 190 -29.03 -8.81 -20.10
CA ARG A 190 -27.61 -8.54 -20.35
C ARG A 190 -27.30 -7.10 -20.02
N GLU A 191 -26.30 -6.89 -19.19
CA GLU A 191 -25.90 -5.56 -18.76
C GLU A 191 -24.38 -5.46 -18.65
N THR A 192 -23.87 -4.26 -18.93
CA THR A 192 -22.45 -3.94 -18.76
C THR A 192 -22.32 -2.86 -17.69
N PHE A 193 -21.47 -3.10 -16.69
CA PHE A 193 -21.24 -2.16 -15.60
C PHE A 193 -19.78 -1.73 -15.54
N ARG A 194 -19.54 -0.48 -15.13
CA ARG A 194 -18.22 0.01 -14.76
C ARG A 194 -18.23 0.52 -13.34
N TRP A 195 -17.30 0.01 -12.53
CA TRP A 195 -17.01 0.53 -11.21
C TRP A 195 -15.70 1.30 -11.27
N HIS A 196 -15.77 2.63 -11.19
CA HIS A 196 -14.59 3.48 -11.27
C HIS A 196 -13.61 3.25 -10.12
N ARG A 197 -12.34 3.52 -10.41
CA ARG A 197 -11.28 3.56 -9.40
C ARG A 197 -11.65 4.51 -8.26
N SER A 198 -11.51 4.04 -7.03
CA SER A 198 -11.73 4.85 -5.83
C SER A 198 -10.64 4.60 -4.80
N SER A 199 -10.44 5.55 -3.90
CA SER A 199 -9.45 5.45 -2.82
C SER A 199 -10.04 5.97 -1.52
N GLY A 200 -9.59 5.38 -0.41
CA GLY A 200 -9.94 5.86 0.92
C GLY A 200 -9.18 7.14 1.24
N ASN A 201 -9.88 8.15 1.78
CA ASN A 201 -9.28 9.43 2.16
C ASN A 201 -9.36 9.64 3.69
N PRO A 202 -8.61 8.86 4.50
CA PRO A 202 -8.55 9.09 5.94
C PRO A 202 -7.98 10.48 6.23
N ILE A 203 -8.50 11.17 7.25
CA ILE A 203 -8.03 12.53 7.60
C ILE A 203 -6.56 12.52 7.99
N GLU A 204 -6.15 11.57 8.84
CA GLU A 204 -4.74 11.25 9.06
C GLU A 204 -4.21 10.50 7.83
N THR A 205 -3.13 10.96 7.23
CA THR A 205 -2.41 10.28 6.15
C THR A 205 -1.44 9.21 6.69
N CYS A 206 -0.69 8.51 5.84
CA CYS A 206 0.23 7.48 6.28
C CYS A 206 1.41 8.07 7.07
N VAL A 207 1.80 7.41 8.16
CA VAL A 207 2.98 7.75 8.94
C VAL A 207 3.76 6.49 9.23
N CYS A 208 5.07 6.54 8.98
CA CYS A 208 5.99 5.44 9.24
C CYS A 208 7.23 6.00 9.94
N ILE A 209 7.61 5.38 11.06
CA ILE A 209 8.86 5.64 11.75
C ILE A 209 9.62 4.33 11.82
N ALA A 210 10.84 4.31 11.28
CA ALA A 210 11.75 3.18 11.41
C ALA A 210 12.94 3.52 12.28
N ASP A 211 13.23 2.63 13.22
CA ASP A 211 14.42 2.62 14.05
C ASP A 211 15.12 1.27 13.83
N TRP A 212 16.36 1.31 13.36
CA TRP A 212 17.14 0.11 13.06
C TRP A 212 18.30 0.01 14.05
N ASN A 213 18.32 -1.02 14.88
CA ASN A 213 19.45 -1.22 15.77
C ASN A 213 20.61 -1.91 15.00
N PRO A 214 21.75 -1.24 14.78
CA PRO A 214 22.85 -1.80 13.99
C PRO A 214 23.59 -2.93 14.71
N PHE A 215 23.48 -3.03 16.04
CA PHE A 215 24.22 -4.01 16.84
C PHE A 215 23.57 -5.39 16.84
N ASN A 216 22.24 -5.45 16.89
CA ASN A 216 21.49 -6.72 16.90
C ASN A 216 20.60 -6.92 15.66
N GLY A 217 20.56 -5.94 14.75
CA GLY A 217 19.79 -6.00 13.52
C GLY A 217 18.28 -5.94 13.72
N ILE A 218 17.79 -5.49 14.88
CA ILE A 218 16.36 -5.37 15.16
C ILE A 218 15.81 -4.08 14.54
N LEU A 219 14.81 -4.21 13.68
CA LEU A 219 13.99 -3.12 13.15
C LEU A 219 12.75 -2.93 14.02
N THR A 220 12.61 -1.74 14.61
CA THR A 220 11.36 -1.28 15.22
C THR A 220 10.64 -0.32 14.29
N LEU A 221 9.40 -0.68 13.91
CA LEU A 221 8.49 0.20 13.19
C LEU A 221 7.41 0.74 14.12
N ARG A 222 7.09 2.02 13.95
CA ARG A 222 5.96 2.71 14.60
C ARG A 222 5.16 3.50 13.58
N GLY A 223 3.90 3.74 13.88
CA GLY A 223 3.05 4.65 13.11
C GLY A 223 1.65 4.13 12.83
N GLY A 224 0.94 4.87 11.99
CA GLY A 224 -0.46 4.63 11.68
C GLY A 224 -0.66 3.57 10.60
N HIS A 225 -0.26 2.33 10.84
CA HIS A 225 -0.58 1.21 9.96
C HIS A 225 -1.76 0.40 10.47
N ARG A 226 -2.61 -0.14 9.59
CA ARG A 226 -3.78 -0.94 10.00
C ARG A 226 -3.45 -2.41 10.30
N SER A 227 -2.55 -3.00 9.51
CA SER A 227 -2.41 -4.46 9.41
C SER A 227 -0.96 -4.91 9.58
N PRO A 228 -0.44 -5.01 10.83
CA PRO A 228 0.94 -5.43 11.07
C PRO A 228 1.27 -6.81 10.46
N HIS A 229 0.29 -7.72 10.41
CA HIS A 229 0.43 -9.04 9.81
C HIS A 229 0.60 -9.02 8.28
N LEU A 230 0.21 -7.94 7.59
CA LEU A 230 0.49 -7.75 6.15
C LEU A 230 1.81 -7.03 5.91
N ILE A 231 2.22 -6.16 6.84
CA ILE A 231 3.49 -5.43 6.78
C ILE A 231 4.68 -6.34 7.08
N LEU A 232 4.55 -7.22 8.07
CA LEU A 232 5.64 -8.09 8.50
C LEU A 232 6.21 -8.95 7.36
N PRO A 233 5.39 -9.66 6.54
CA PRO A 233 5.90 -10.38 5.38
C PRO A 233 6.62 -9.48 4.38
N ALA A 234 6.10 -8.28 4.12
CA ALA A 234 6.75 -7.34 3.21
C ALA A 234 8.17 -6.97 3.68
N LEU A 235 8.35 -6.72 4.98
CA LEU A 235 9.66 -6.41 5.56
C LEU A 235 10.61 -7.60 5.55
N VAL A 236 10.13 -8.75 6.03
CA VAL A 236 10.92 -9.99 6.10
C VAL A 236 11.42 -10.39 4.72
N ILE A 237 10.54 -10.40 3.72
CA ILE A 237 10.87 -10.80 2.36
C ILE A 237 11.76 -9.77 1.67
N SER A 238 11.39 -8.48 1.71
CA SER A 238 12.16 -7.43 1.02
C SER A 238 13.51 -7.17 1.66
N LEU A 239 13.61 -7.15 2.98
CA LEU A 239 14.88 -6.86 3.67
C LEU A 239 15.74 -8.11 3.88
N GLY A 240 15.18 -9.30 3.66
CA GLY A 240 15.89 -10.57 3.86
C GLY A 240 16.27 -10.84 5.32
N ILE A 241 15.41 -10.43 6.25
CA ILE A 241 15.63 -10.59 7.71
C ILE A 241 14.61 -11.53 8.34
N SER A 242 14.91 -12.08 9.51
CA SER A 242 13.97 -12.93 10.25
C SER A 242 12.80 -12.12 10.82
N SER A 243 11.63 -12.73 10.93
CA SER A 243 10.47 -12.11 11.59
C SER A 243 10.75 -11.74 13.05
N GLN A 244 11.66 -12.45 13.72
CA GLN A 244 12.09 -12.15 15.09
C GLN A 244 12.91 -10.84 15.19
N GLN A 245 13.46 -10.36 14.07
CA GLN A 245 14.19 -9.10 13.99
C GLN A 245 13.25 -7.90 13.73
N VAL A 246 11.95 -8.11 13.59
CA VAL A 246 10.99 -7.05 13.28
C VAL A 246 10.01 -6.87 14.44
N ARG A 247 10.01 -5.68 15.03
CA ARG A 247 9.03 -5.25 16.03
C ARG A 247 8.13 -4.18 15.42
N ILE A 248 6.83 -4.42 15.41
CA ILE A 248 5.84 -3.48 14.88
C ILE A 248 4.98 -2.96 16.04
N ILE A 249 4.94 -1.66 16.24
CA ILE A 249 4.16 -0.99 17.29
C ILE A 249 3.13 -0.09 16.61
N GLN A 250 1.87 -0.52 16.64
CA GLN A 250 0.77 0.23 16.05
C GLN A 250 0.43 1.46 16.90
N SER A 251 0.42 2.63 16.27
CA SER A 251 -0.12 3.85 16.88
C SER A 251 -1.65 3.91 16.70
N PRO A 252 -2.37 4.67 17.54
CA PRO A 252 -3.74 5.10 17.26
C PRO A 252 -3.90 5.57 15.81
N LEU A 253 -5.06 5.27 15.21
CA LEU A 253 -5.26 5.37 13.76
C LEU A 253 -6.40 6.33 13.40
N GLY A 254 -6.09 7.39 12.67
CA GLY A 254 -7.05 8.38 12.16
C GLY A 254 -7.75 7.94 10.88
N GLY A 255 -8.18 6.68 10.83
CA GLY A 255 -8.81 6.05 9.68
C GLY A 255 -7.82 5.34 8.74
N SER A 256 -8.36 4.47 7.89
CA SER A 256 -7.56 3.72 6.91
C SER A 256 -8.36 3.35 5.68
N PHE A 257 -9.59 2.84 5.83
CA PHE A 257 -10.43 2.46 4.68
C PHE A 257 -9.72 1.53 3.66
N GLY A 258 -8.75 0.74 4.13
CA GLY A 258 -7.95 -0.19 3.31
C GLY A 258 -6.63 0.38 2.78
N VAL A 259 -6.39 1.69 2.90
CA VAL A 259 -5.22 2.31 2.26
C VAL A 259 -3.94 2.28 3.10
N LYS A 260 -4.08 2.14 4.42
CA LYS A 260 -2.94 2.15 5.36
C LYS A 260 -2.23 0.80 5.57
N THR A 261 -1.92 0.10 4.48
CA THR A 261 -1.03 -1.09 4.50
C THR A 261 0.39 -0.71 4.08
N PHE A 262 0.55 0.19 3.10
CA PHE A 262 1.79 0.84 2.66
C PHE A 262 3.12 0.08 2.75
N ALA A 263 3.11 -1.18 2.29
CA ALA A 263 4.26 -2.08 2.32
C ALA A 263 5.53 -1.50 1.68
N ARG A 264 5.40 -0.71 0.60
CA ARG A 264 6.56 -0.07 -0.04
C ARG A 264 7.23 0.95 0.89
N TYR A 265 6.43 1.82 1.50
CA TYR A 265 6.95 2.91 2.32
C TYR A 265 7.62 2.40 3.60
N VAL A 266 7.07 1.38 4.26
CA VAL A 266 7.76 0.75 5.42
C VAL A 266 9.12 0.16 5.04
N VAL A 267 9.26 -0.44 3.87
CA VAL A 267 10.54 -0.96 3.38
C VAL A 267 11.52 0.17 3.10
N LEU A 268 11.09 1.25 2.44
CA LEU A 268 11.96 2.40 2.14
C LEU A 268 12.48 3.10 3.40
N ILE A 269 11.61 3.33 4.38
CA ILE A 269 12.01 4.01 5.61
C ILE A 269 12.91 3.11 6.47
N ALA A 270 12.69 1.79 6.46
CA ALA A 270 13.60 0.83 7.08
C ALA A 270 14.99 0.80 6.41
N LEU A 271 15.05 0.80 5.07
CA LEU A 271 16.31 0.88 4.32
C LEU A 271 17.05 2.19 4.59
N MET A 272 16.32 3.30 4.68
CA MET A 272 16.88 4.60 5.01
C MET A 272 17.47 4.62 6.43
N ALA A 273 16.73 4.13 7.42
CA ALA A 273 17.23 4.00 8.80
C ALA A 273 18.49 3.12 8.87
N LYS A 274 18.51 2.00 8.13
CA LYS A 274 19.68 1.13 8.00
C LYS A 274 20.88 1.85 7.36
N LYS A 275 20.67 2.60 6.25
CA LYS A 275 21.71 3.40 5.56
C LYS A 275 22.35 4.41 6.51
N LEU A 276 21.55 4.99 7.40
CA LEU A 276 21.97 5.99 8.38
C LEU A 276 22.59 5.39 9.66
N GLY A 277 22.94 4.10 9.66
CA GLY A 277 23.55 3.44 10.81
C GLY A 277 22.61 3.32 12.00
N GLY A 278 21.29 3.33 11.77
CA GLY A 278 20.29 3.14 12.80
C GLY A 278 19.65 4.40 13.37
N ARG A 279 19.95 5.57 12.83
CA ARG A 279 19.23 6.79 13.21
C ARG A 279 17.74 6.64 12.88
N PRO A 280 16.81 6.97 13.79
CA PRO A 280 15.39 6.89 13.51
C PRO A 280 14.99 7.79 12.34
N VAL A 281 14.13 7.31 11.45
CA VAL A 281 13.64 8.05 10.28
C VAL A 281 12.12 8.05 10.29
N LYS A 282 11.51 9.24 10.23
CA LYS A 282 10.07 9.45 10.12
C LYS A 282 9.71 9.93 8.72
N TRP A 283 8.80 9.21 8.07
CA TRP A 283 8.06 9.71 6.91
C TRP A 283 6.61 9.99 7.30
N THR A 284 6.10 11.11 6.82
CA THR A 284 4.71 11.52 7.00
C THR A 284 4.20 11.96 5.65
N GLU A 285 3.34 11.12 5.06
CA GLU A 285 2.68 11.38 3.79
C GLU A 285 1.88 12.69 3.89
N ASP A 286 2.03 13.61 2.95
CA ASP A 286 1.09 14.73 2.85
C ASP A 286 -0.18 14.34 2.05
N ARG A 287 -1.16 15.24 1.97
CA ARG A 287 -2.42 14.97 1.25
C ARG A 287 -2.22 14.78 -0.25
N ILE A 288 -1.31 15.54 -0.87
CA ILE A 288 -1.05 15.46 -2.31
C ILE A 288 -0.36 14.13 -2.63
N GLU A 289 0.68 13.77 -1.86
CA GLU A 289 1.33 12.47 -1.91
C GLU A 289 0.33 11.32 -1.73
N HIS A 290 -0.63 11.47 -0.81
CA HIS A 290 -1.68 10.48 -0.62
C HIS A 290 -2.59 10.34 -1.83
N LEU A 291 -2.96 11.42 -2.49
CA LEU A 291 -3.85 11.35 -3.66
C LEU A 291 -3.13 10.80 -4.90
N ILE A 292 -1.83 11.02 -5.01
CA ILE A 292 -1.02 10.66 -6.17
C ILE A 292 -0.39 9.27 -6.03
N GLY A 293 0.18 8.97 -4.86
CA GLY A 293 1.09 7.84 -4.66
C GLY A 293 0.64 6.84 -3.60
N ASN A 294 -0.57 6.93 -3.06
CA ASN A 294 -1.04 5.99 -2.06
C ASN A 294 -0.94 4.53 -2.55
N SER A 295 -0.57 3.67 -1.62
CA SER A 295 -0.23 2.27 -1.86
C SER A 295 -1.41 1.36 -2.25
N SER A 296 -2.66 1.79 -2.06
CA SER A 296 -3.84 0.95 -2.32
C SER A 296 -5.02 1.77 -2.84
N HIS A 297 -5.49 1.45 -4.03
CA HIS A 297 -6.74 1.97 -4.61
C HIS A 297 -7.66 0.79 -4.95
N ALA A 298 -8.96 0.97 -4.83
CA ALA A 298 -9.92 0.04 -5.42
C ALA A 298 -9.81 0.12 -6.95
N TRP A 299 -9.74 -1.03 -7.61
CA TRP A 299 -9.52 -1.09 -9.06
C TRP A 299 -10.69 -0.50 -9.85
N ASP A 300 -10.39 0.03 -11.03
CA ASP A 300 -11.39 0.22 -12.07
C ASP A 300 -11.82 -1.17 -12.56
N ARG A 301 -13.12 -1.45 -12.58
CA ARG A 301 -13.64 -2.78 -12.91
C ARG A 301 -14.71 -2.67 -13.97
N HIS A 302 -14.58 -3.52 -14.99
CA HIS A 302 -15.56 -3.70 -16.04
C HIS A 302 -16.22 -5.05 -15.84
N TYR A 303 -17.53 -5.07 -15.91
CA TYR A 303 -18.35 -6.26 -15.73
C TYR A 303 -19.25 -6.42 -16.94
N ASP A 304 -19.15 -7.57 -17.59
CA ASP A 304 -20.15 -8.05 -18.55
C ASP A 304 -20.96 -9.12 -17.85
N CYS A 305 -22.25 -8.88 -17.65
CA CYS A 305 -23.12 -9.72 -16.85
C CYS A 305 -24.33 -10.18 -17.66
N GLU A 306 -24.64 -11.48 -17.54
CA GLU A 306 -25.88 -12.04 -18.05
C GLU A 306 -26.62 -12.76 -16.91
N LEU A 307 -27.94 -12.60 -16.87
CA LEU A 307 -28.82 -13.22 -15.90
C LEU A 307 -29.99 -13.91 -16.62
N ALA A 308 -30.13 -15.21 -16.39
CA ALA A 308 -31.25 -16.03 -16.84
C ALA A 308 -32.31 -16.13 -15.75
N LEU A 309 -33.57 -15.90 -16.10
CA LEU A 309 -34.70 -15.85 -15.18
C LEU A 309 -35.90 -16.66 -15.70
N ARG A 310 -36.66 -17.25 -14.78
CA ARG A 310 -38.01 -17.75 -15.02
C ARG A 310 -39.05 -16.64 -14.82
N LYS A 311 -40.27 -16.86 -15.30
CA LYS A 311 -41.40 -15.92 -15.11
C LYS A 311 -41.74 -15.60 -13.65
N ASP A 312 -41.46 -16.52 -12.73
CA ASP A 312 -41.71 -16.33 -11.30
C ASP A 312 -40.59 -15.59 -10.56
N GLY A 313 -39.50 -15.23 -11.25
CA GLY A 313 -38.36 -14.50 -10.70
C GLY A 313 -37.23 -15.39 -10.16
N THR A 314 -37.33 -16.72 -10.28
CA THR A 314 -36.23 -17.65 -10.01
C THR A 314 -35.13 -17.53 -11.07
#